data_AF-A0A9D7XQ64-F1
#
_entry.id   AF-A0A9D7XQ64-F1
#
_cell.length_a   1.000
_cell.length_b   1.000
_cell.length_c   1.000
_cell.angle_alpha   90.00
_cell.angle_beta   90.00
_cell.angle_gamma   90.00
#
_symmetry.space_group_name_H-M   'P 1'
#
loop_
_entity.id
_entity.type
_entity.pdbx_description
1 polymer ?
#
loop_
_entity_poly.entity_id
_entity_poly.type
_entity_poly.pdbx_seq_one_letter_code
_entity_poly.pdbx_strand_id
1 'polypeptide(L)'
;MLWQFSSFVSTRNKLLVFRNIFPDNQGEFQLIQDDTNNFVLGIQSQHKNFILLVIITSLNKYLINNNGAVSDYHLMKDIVDRNCDAKEEEIHTQIPVPLYLGLAGTMLGILIGIGFLVFGGGLNDLLNSSNDLGSKGLETLLGGVALAMISSITGIMLTTLGSHIAKNAKSEVEENKNTFLSWMQAELLPKISSDISGALVQMTKNLSNFNNTFAQNTQDLSKTLSHMLMNHIKNKQN
;
A
#
# COMPACT_ATOMS: atom_id res chain seq x y z
N MET A 1 -15.58 24.85 13.76
CA MET A 1 -16.64 23.81 13.80
C MET A 1 -16.90 23.16 12.44
N LEU A 2 -17.42 23.86 11.42
CA LEU A 2 -17.73 23.25 10.10
C LEU A 2 -16.52 22.58 9.43
N TRP A 3 -15.34 23.19 9.54
CA TRP A 3 -14.12 22.64 8.95
C TRP A 3 -13.59 21.39 9.69
N GLN A 4 -13.77 21.31 11.02
CA GLN A 4 -13.45 20.11 11.81
C GLN A 4 -14.35 18.94 11.41
N PHE A 5 -15.64 19.21 11.22
CA PHE A 5 -16.60 18.21 10.78
C PHE A 5 -16.30 17.74 9.36
N SER A 6 -15.99 18.66 8.44
CA SER A 6 -15.57 18.32 7.07
C SER A 6 -14.29 17.47 7.05
N SER A 7 -13.28 17.82 7.86
CA SER A 7 -12.05 17.03 8.00
C SER A 7 -12.35 15.62 8.54
N PHE A 8 -13.23 15.49 9.52
CA PHE A 8 -13.62 14.19 10.07
C PHE A 8 -14.42 13.33 9.09
N VAL A 9 -15.31 13.93 8.30
CA VAL A 9 -16.03 13.22 7.23
C VAL A 9 -15.05 12.74 6.16
N SER A 10 -14.05 13.55 5.79
CA SER A 10 -12.98 13.15 4.89
C SER A 10 -12.15 11.99 5.46
N THR A 11 -11.73 12.07 6.72
CA THR A 11 -11.02 10.99 7.42
C THR A 11 -11.87 9.72 7.48
N ARG A 12 -13.17 9.82 7.81
CA ARG A 12 -14.10 8.68 7.81
C ARG A 12 -14.26 8.02 6.45
N ASN A 13 -14.38 8.80 5.38
CA ASN A 13 -14.53 8.26 4.02
C ASN A 13 -13.26 7.51 3.59
N LYS A 14 -12.07 8.06 3.87
CA LYS A 14 -10.81 7.37 3.63
C LYS A 14 -10.67 6.09 4.45
N LEU A 15 -11.18 6.11 5.68
CA LEU A 15 -11.14 4.96 6.57
C LEU A 15 -12.11 3.85 6.15
N LEU A 16 -13.26 4.20 5.57
CA LEU A 16 -14.17 3.24 4.93
C LEU A 16 -13.56 2.61 3.67
N VAL A 17 -12.85 3.41 2.87
CA VAL A 17 -12.11 2.91 1.70
C VAL A 17 -10.93 2.02 2.13
N PHE A 18 -10.29 2.32 3.25
CA PHE A 18 -9.23 1.49 3.84
C PHE A 18 -9.77 0.18 4.42
N ARG A 19 -10.91 0.23 5.12
CA ARG A 19 -11.54 -0.96 5.68
C ARG A 19 -11.87 -2.01 4.61
N ASN A 20 -12.31 -1.55 3.44
CA ASN A 20 -12.63 -2.44 2.31
C ASN A 20 -11.44 -2.64 1.35
N ILE A 21 -10.18 -2.66 1.82
CA ILE A 21 -9.03 -2.95 0.93
C ILE A 21 -9.06 -4.40 0.44
N PHE A 22 -9.35 -5.32 1.34
CA PHE A 22 -9.35 -6.75 1.05
C PHE A 22 -10.78 -7.29 1.21
N PRO A 23 -11.29 -8.10 0.26
CA PRO A 23 -12.58 -8.76 0.41
C PRO A 23 -12.55 -9.80 1.52
N ASP A 24 -13.67 -9.94 2.24
CA ASP A 24 -13.84 -10.90 3.34
C ASP A 24 -13.84 -12.38 2.88
N ASN A 25 -13.89 -12.63 1.56
CA ASN A 25 -13.98 -13.97 0.99
C ASN A 25 -12.79 -14.30 0.07
N GLN A 26 -12.20 -15.48 0.28
CA GLN A 26 -11.11 -16.03 -0.52
C GLN A 26 -11.46 -16.26 -2.01
N GLY A 27 -12.74 -16.24 -2.38
CA GLY A 27 -13.23 -16.54 -3.73
C GLY A 27 -13.11 -15.41 -4.77
N GLU A 28 -12.69 -14.20 -4.38
CA GLU A 28 -12.56 -13.06 -5.31
C GLU A 28 -11.16 -12.88 -5.90
N PHE A 29 -10.21 -13.72 -5.48
CA PHE A 29 -8.85 -13.75 -6.03
C PHE A 29 -8.76 -14.86 -7.07
N GLN A 30 -8.60 -14.47 -8.33
CA GLN A 30 -8.44 -15.41 -9.44
C GLN A 30 -7.02 -15.32 -9.97
N LEU A 31 -6.40 -16.47 -10.21
CA LEU A 31 -5.13 -16.54 -10.92
C LEU A 31 -5.43 -16.39 -12.41
N ILE A 32 -4.77 -15.42 -13.06
CA ILE A 32 -4.72 -15.38 -14.51
C ILE A 32 -3.71 -16.45 -14.92
N GLN A 33 -4.20 -17.51 -15.54
CA GLN A 33 -3.39 -18.58 -16.12
C GLN A 33 -3.35 -18.44 -17.64
N ASP A 34 -2.23 -18.82 -18.26
CA ASP A 34 -2.13 -18.96 -19.71
C ASP A 34 -2.81 -20.27 -20.14
N ASP A 35 -3.83 -20.19 -21.01
CA ASP A 35 -4.63 -21.30 -21.55
C ASP A 35 -3.78 -22.41 -22.21
N THR A 36 -2.53 -22.12 -22.54
CA THR A 36 -1.67 -23.07 -23.26
C THR A 36 -0.77 -23.95 -22.38
N ASN A 37 -0.43 -23.53 -21.16
CA ASN A 37 0.59 -24.20 -20.34
C ASN A 37 0.36 -24.19 -18.82
N ASN A 38 -0.78 -23.69 -18.32
CA ASN A 38 -1.08 -23.62 -16.88
C ASN A 38 -0.14 -22.70 -16.05
N PHE A 39 0.73 -21.91 -16.71
CA PHE A 39 1.61 -20.95 -16.06
C PHE A 39 0.82 -19.81 -15.43
N VAL A 40 1.22 -19.39 -14.23
CA VAL A 40 0.63 -18.23 -13.55
C VAL A 40 1.18 -16.93 -14.16
N LEU A 41 0.35 -16.20 -14.92
CA LEU A 41 0.70 -14.91 -15.53
C LEU A 41 0.49 -13.72 -14.57
N GLY A 42 -0.40 -13.87 -13.58
CA GLY A 42 -0.65 -12.84 -12.58
C GLY A 42 -1.86 -13.11 -11.70
N ILE A 43 -2.07 -12.25 -10.71
CA ILE A 43 -3.23 -12.23 -9.82
C ILE A 43 -4.23 -11.22 -10.39
N GLN A 44 -5.52 -11.57 -10.40
CA GLN A 44 -6.62 -10.65 -10.67
C GLN A 44 -7.60 -10.68 -9.52
N SER A 45 -8.03 -9.50 -9.08
CA SER A 45 -9.13 -9.37 -8.12
C SER A 45 -10.32 -8.72 -8.81
N GLN A 46 -11.51 -9.25 -8.57
CA GLN A 46 -12.77 -8.62 -8.99
C GLN A 46 -13.16 -7.43 -8.09
N HIS A 47 -12.43 -7.23 -6.98
CA HIS A 47 -12.71 -6.21 -5.98
C HIS A 47 -12.16 -4.84 -6.41
N LYS A 48 -13.04 -3.83 -6.50
CA LYS A 48 -12.68 -2.46 -6.88
C LYS A 48 -12.08 -1.69 -5.71
N ASN A 49 -10.82 -1.97 -5.35
CA ASN A 49 -10.04 -1.10 -4.48
C ASN A 49 -8.70 -0.71 -5.13
N PHE A 50 -8.41 0.58 -5.19
CA PHE A 50 -7.18 1.12 -5.78
C PHE A 50 -5.91 0.59 -5.08
N ILE A 51 -5.96 0.41 -3.76
CA ILE A 51 -4.82 -0.05 -2.96
C ILE A 51 -4.51 -1.51 -3.27
N LEU A 52 -5.54 -2.36 -3.33
CA LEU A 52 -5.40 -3.76 -3.73
C LEU A 52 -4.87 -3.89 -5.16
N LEU A 53 -5.35 -3.05 -6.08
CA LEU A 53 -4.87 -3.04 -7.46
C LEU A 53 -3.38 -2.68 -7.55
N VAL A 54 -2.91 -1.71 -6.76
CA VAL A 54 -1.48 -1.34 -6.67
C VAL A 54 -0.64 -2.49 -6.12
N ILE A 55 -1.12 -3.19 -5.08
CA ILE A 55 -0.45 -4.37 -4.51
C ILE A 55 -0.37 -5.49 -5.56
N ILE A 56 -1.49 -5.83 -6.20
CA ILE A 56 -1.56 -6.85 -7.25
C ILE A 56 -0.67 -6.49 -8.43
N THR A 57 -0.67 -5.23 -8.87
CA THR A 57 0.19 -4.78 -9.98
C THR A 57 1.67 -4.90 -9.61
N SER A 58 2.04 -4.59 -8.37
CA SER A 58 3.41 -4.73 -7.86
C SER A 58 3.83 -6.20 -7.78
N LEU A 59 2.93 -7.08 -7.32
CA LEU A 59 3.13 -8.52 -7.31
C LEU A 59 3.25 -9.07 -8.74
N ASN A 60 2.37 -8.68 -9.65
CA ASN A 60 2.41 -9.12 -11.05
C ASN A 60 3.69 -8.66 -11.74
N LYS A 61 4.13 -7.42 -11.51
CA LYS A 61 5.43 -6.93 -12.01
C LYS A 61 6.59 -7.75 -11.44
N TYR A 62 6.53 -8.11 -10.16
CA TYR A 62 7.53 -8.98 -9.54
C TYR A 62 7.53 -10.38 -10.16
N LEU A 63 6.37 -10.99 -10.34
CA LEU A 63 6.22 -12.33 -10.95
C LEU A 63 6.71 -12.36 -12.41
N ILE A 64 6.33 -11.37 -13.22
CA ILE A 64 6.74 -11.30 -14.63
C ILE A 64 8.26 -11.04 -14.76
N ASN A 65 8.81 -10.16 -13.93
CA ASN A 65 10.23 -9.79 -14.02
C ASN A 65 11.17 -10.85 -13.43
N ASN A 66 10.65 -11.75 -12.59
CA ASN A 66 11.40 -12.86 -11.99
C ASN A 66 10.96 -14.23 -12.50
N ASN A 67 10.30 -14.27 -13.67
CA ASN A 67 9.88 -15.52 -14.33
C ASN A 67 11.12 -16.39 -14.63
N GLY A 68 11.34 -17.42 -13.81
CA GLY A 68 12.51 -18.32 -13.89
C GLY A 68 13.48 -18.28 -12.69
N ALA A 69 13.27 -17.40 -11.70
CA ALA A 69 13.98 -17.44 -10.42
C ALA A 69 13.10 -18.07 -9.33
N VAL A 70 13.71 -18.57 -8.25
CA VAL A 70 12.98 -19.08 -7.08
C VAL A 70 12.16 -17.92 -6.50
N SER A 71 10.84 -17.94 -6.72
CA SER A 71 9.95 -16.93 -6.17
C SER A 71 9.88 -17.10 -4.66
N ASP A 72 10.58 -16.24 -3.93
CA ASP A 72 10.57 -16.24 -2.47
C ASP A 72 9.25 -15.64 -1.95
N TYR A 73 8.49 -16.45 -1.22
CA TYR A 73 7.31 -16.02 -0.50
C TYR A 73 7.61 -14.83 0.42
N HIS A 74 8.81 -14.78 1.02
CA HIS A 74 9.21 -13.69 1.90
C HIS A 74 9.21 -12.35 1.17
N LEU A 75 9.70 -12.30 -0.08
CA LEU A 75 9.68 -11.06 -0.85
C LEU A 75 8.27 -10.64 -1.28
N MET A 76 7.41 -11.60 -1.63
CA MET A 76 6.01 -11.30 -1.95
C MET A 76 5.27 -10.77 -0.72
N LYS A 77 5.49 -11.40 0.44
CA LYS A 77 5.00 -10.93 1.73
C LYS A 77 5.52 -9.52 2.04
N ASP A 78 6.80 -9.26 1.83
CA ASP A 78 7.40 -7.94 2.07
C ASP A 78 6.82 -6.85 1.16
N ILE A 79 6.50 -7.17 -0.11
CA ILE A 79 5.83 -6.23 -1.02
C ILE A 79 4.42 -5.90 -0.51
N VAL A 80 3.68 -6.91 -0.06
CA VAL A 80 2.33 -6.72 0.50
C VAL A 80 2.40 -5.91 1.80
N ASP A 81 3.27 -6.32 2.73
CA ASP A 81 3.49 -5.66 4.01
C ASP A 81 3.87 -4.19 3.81
N ARG A 82 4.86 -3.89 2.97
CA ARG A 82 5.31 -2.51 2.73
C ARG A 82 4.21 -1.61 2.16
N ASN A 83 3.39 -2.13 1.25
CA ASN A 83 2.28 -1.34 0.68
C ASN A 83 1.14 -1.14 1.68
N CYS A 84 0.84 -2.15 2.49
CA CYS A 84 -0.14 -2.05 3.57
C CYS A 84 0.34 -1.06 4.65
N ASP A 85 1.57 -1.21 5.14
CA ASP A 85 2.18 -0.38 6.18
C ASP A 85 2.21 1.09 5.75
N ALA A 86 2.62 1.37 4.50
CA ALA A 86 2.64 2.74 3.96
C ALA A 86 1.25 3.40 3.95
N LYS A 87 0.19 2.62 3.70
CA LYS A 87 -1.19 3.13 3.70
C LYS A 87 -1.76 3.23 5.10
N GLU A 88 -1.37 2.35 6.00
CA GLU A 88 -1.74 2.40 7.40
C GLU A 88 -1.14 3.63 8.10
N GLU A 89 0.13 3.95 7.80
CA GLU A 89 0.81 5.13 8.34
C GLU A 89 0.17 6.45 7.83
N GLU A 90 -0.28 6.49 6.58
CA GLU A 90 -1.04 7.62 6.02
C GLU A 90 -2.35 7.89 6.79
N ILE A 91 -2.98 6.84 7.33
CA ILE A 91 -4.20 6.98 8.13
C ILE A 91 -3.88 7.39 9.55
N HIS A 92 -2.85 6.79 10.16
CA HIS A 92 -2.41 7.14 11.51
C HIS A 92 -2.03 8.62 11.64
N THR A 93 -1.42 9.20 10.60
CA THR A 93 -1.08 10.63 10.55
C THR A 93 -2.30 11.55 10.40
N GLN A 94 -3.44 11.05 9.90
CA GLN A 94 -4.67 11.85 9.70
C GLN A 94 -5.65 11.82 10.87
N ILE A 95 -5.51 10.86 11.80
CA ILE A 95 -6.35 10.75 13.02
C ILE A 95 -6.28 12.01 13.91
N PRO A 96 -5.10 12.60 14.23
CA PRO A 96 -5.02 13.75 15.14
C PRO A 96 -5.33 15.12 14.47
N VAL A 97 -5.61 15.16 13.16
CA VAL A 97 -5.86 16.43 12.43
C VAL A 97 -7.04 17.24 13.00
N PRO A 98 -8.21 16.64 13.33
CA PRO A 98 -9.32 17.37 13.94
C PRO A 98 -8.96 18.00 15.29
N LEU A 99 -8.11 17.36 16.08
CA LEU A 99 -7.61 17.89 17.35
C LEU A 99 -6.74 19.13 17.14
N TYR A 100 -5.80 19.09 16.18
CA TYR A 100 -4.95 20.22 15.86
C TYR A 100 -5.75 21.41 15.32
N LEU A 101 -6.77 21.17 14.51
CA LEU A 101 -7.70 22.21 14.05
C LEU A 101 -8.56 22.77 15.20
N GLY A 102 -8.89 21.93 16.19
CA GLY A 102 -9.53 22.32 17.46
C GLY A 102 -8.70 23.31 18.26
N LEU A 103 -7.43 22.97 18.48
CA LEU A 103 -6.46 23.77 19.23
C LEU A 103 -6.13 25.08 18.50
N ALA A 104 -5.95 25.05 17.18
CA ALA A 104 -5.78 26.28 16.39
C ALA A 104 -7.02 27.19 16.50
N GLY A 105 -8.22 26.59 16.51
CA GLY A 105 -9.47 27.32 16.70
C GLY A 105 -9.59 27.98 18.07
N THR A 106 -9.08 27.36 19.13
CA THR A 106 -9.09 27.98 20.47
C THR A 106 -8.13 29.15 20.57
N MET A 107 -6.92 28.98 20.02
CA MET A 107 -5.94 30.07 19.93
C MET A 107 -6.52 31.26 19.16
N LEU A 108 -7.16 31.01 18.01
CA LEU A 108 -7.75 32.06 17.19
C LEU A 108 -8.97 32.72 17.85
N GLY A 109 -9.83 31.95 18.52
CA GLY A 109 -10.99 32.48 19.26
C GLY A 109 -10.59 33.39 20.42
N ILE A 110 -9.55 33.03 21.16
CA ILE A 110 -8.97 33.88 22.22
C ILE A 110 -8.36 35.14 21.62
N LEU A 111 -7.61 35.02 20.51
CA LEU A 111 -6.99 36.16 19.82
C LEU A 111 -8.02 37.18 19.34
N ILE A 112 -9.13 36.71 18.77
CA ILE A 112 -10.25 37.54 18.35
C ILE A 112 -10.93 38.18 19.57
N GLY A 113 -11.21 37.42 20.64
CA GLY A 113 -11.84 37.92 21.85
C GLY A 113 -11.03 39.03 22.53
N ILE A 114 -9.71 38.87 22.61
CA ILE A 114 -8.80 39.90 23.14
C ILE A 114 -8.66 41.08 22.17
N GLY A 115 -8.59 40.81 20.86
CA GLY A 115 -8.51 41.86 19.83
C GLY A 115 -9.69 42.82 19.90
N PHE A 116 -10.92 42.31 19.97
CA PHE A 116 -12.13 43.14 20.13
C PHE A 116 -12.12 43.96 21.43
N LEU A 117 -11.56 43.42 22.51
CA LEU A 117 -11.46 44.14 23.79
C LEU A 117 -10.47 45.32 23.73
N VAL A 118 -9.34 45.14 23.06
CA VAL A 118 -8.29 46.16 22.93
C VAL A 118 -8.68 47.24 21.91
N PHE A 119 -9.17 46.86 20.73
CA PHE A 119 -9.55 47.81 19.68
C PHE A 119 -10.92 48.48 19.94
N GLY A 120 -11.83 47.81 20.64
CA GLY A 120 -13.15 48.34 20.98
C GLY A 120 -13.16 49.35 22.14
N GLY A 121 -11.99 49.71 22.69
CA GLY A 121 -11.89 50.61 23.84
C GLY A 121 -12.38 50.02 25.17
N GLY A 122 -12.88 48.78 25.16
CA GLY A 122 -13.47 48.10 26.32
C GLY A 122 -12.50 47.93 27.49
N LEU A 123 -11.19 47.88 27.23
CA LEU A 123 -10.19 47.84 28.31
C LEU A 123 -10.10 49.17 29.07
N ASN A 124 -10.20 50.31 28.37
CA ASN A 124 -10.13 51.63 28.99
C ASN A 124 -11.44 51.96 29.73
N ASP A 125 -12.58 51.47 29.22
CA ASP A 125 -13.90 51.60 29.90
C ASP A 125 -14.08 50.64 31.07
N LEU A 126 -13.52 49.43 31.02
CA LEU A 126 -13.49 48.51 32.17
C LEU A 126 -12.66 49.08 33.34
N LEU A 127 -11.60 49.83 33.05
CA LEU A 127 -10.71 50.42 34.07
C LEU A 127 -11.26 51.74 34.64
N ASN A 128 -12.07 52.49 33.89
CA ASN A 128 -12.59 53.82 34.30
C ASN A 128 -14.04 53.81 34.82
N SER A 129 -14.64 52.63 35.07
CA SER A 129 -15.90 52.43 35.84
C SER A 129 -17.06 53.39 35.50
N SER A 130 -17.41 53.55 34.23
CA SER A 130 -18.63 54.28 33.85
C SER A 130 -19.38 53.62 32.67
N ASN A 131 -20.24 52.67 33.04
CA ASN A 131 -21.50 52.23 32.40
C ASN A 131 -21.52 51.72 30.92
N ASP A 132 -22.22 50.60 30.75
CA ASP A 132 -22.74 49.93 29.53
C ASP A 132 -21.74 49.44 28.45
N LEU A 133 -20.58 50.08 28.25
CA LEU A 133 -19.67 49.69 27.16
C LEU A 133 -18.62 48.65 27.61
N GLY A 134 -18.10 48.76 28.84
CA GLY A 134 -17.17 47.78 29.41
C GLY A 134 -17.76 46.38 29.58
N SER A 135 -19.06 46.27 29.89
CA SER A 135 -19.78 45.00 29.98
C SER A 135 -19.87 44.29 28.62
N LYS A 136 -20.02 45.03 27.52
CA LYS A 136 -20.03 44.47 26.15
C LYS A 136 -18.67 43.91 25.73
N GLY A 137 -17.59 44.57 26.14
CA GLY A 137 -16.23 44.06 25.94
C GLY A 137 -15.98 42.74 26.69
N LEU A 138 -16.44 42.67 27.94
CA LEU A 138 -16.35 41.46 28.75
C LEU A 138 -17.23 40.32 28.21
N GLU A 139 -18.45 40.62 27.79
CA GLU A 139 -19.37 39.64 27.17
C GLU A 139 -18.77 39.06 25.87
N THR A 140 -18.14 39.90 25.05
CA THR A 140 -17.46 39.47 23.81
C THR A 140 -16.25 38.58 24.09
N LEU A 141 -15.45 38.90 25.12
CA LEU A 141 -14.32 38.07 25.55
C LEU A 141 -14.81 36.69 26.04
N LEU A 142 -15.79 36.68 26.95
CA LEU A 142 -16.35 35.45 27.52
C LEU A 142 -17.05 34.61 26.44
N GLY A 143 -17.75 35.25 25.50
CA GLY A 143 -18.34 34.60 24.33
C GLY A 143 -17.30 33.95 23.43
N GLY A 144 -16.19 34.64 23.15
CA GLY A 144 -15.07 34.11 22.37
C GLY A 144 -14.39 32.91 23.03
N VAL A 145 -14.18 32.95 24.35
CA VAL A 145 -13.63 31.84 25.13
C VAL A 145 -14.59 30.65 25.20
N ALA A 146 -15.90 30.90 25.40
CA ALA A 146 -16.91 29.85 25.41
C ALA A 146 -16.97 29.11 24.06
N LEU A 147 -16.98 29.85 22.94
CA LEU A 147 -16.92 29.29 21.59
C LEU A 147 -15.62 28.49 21.35
N ALA A 148 -14.49 28.99 21.84
CA ALA A 148 -13.20 28.30 21.77
C ALA A 148 -13.24 26.95 22.55
N MET A 149 -13.77 26.93 23.77
CA MET A 149 -13.82 25.69 24.56
C MET A 149 -14.71 24.62 23.92
N ILE A 150 -15.83 25.01 23.31
CA ILE A 150 -16.71 24.10 22.56
C ILE A 150 -15.97 23.48 21.36
N SER A 151 -15.14 24.27 20.67
CA SER A 151 -14.28 23.79 19.56
C SER A 151 -13.27 22.74 20.01
N SER A 152 -12.61 22.93 21.16
CA SER A 152 -11.67 21.92 21.71
C SER A 152 -12.37 20.62 22.08
N ILE A 153 -13.49 20.70 22.80
CA ILE A 153 -14.25 19.51 23.23
C ILE A 153 -14.73 18.71 22.01
N THR A 154 -15.20 19.42 20.98
CA THR A 154 -15.66 18.77 19.73
C THR A 154 -14.51 18.13 18.98
N GLY A 155 -13.34 18.79 18.91
CA GLY A 155 -12.13 18.22 18.31
C GLY A 155 -11.64 16.96 19.01
N ILE A 156 -11.66 16.95 20.35
CA ILE A 156 -11.31 15.76 21.15
C ILE A 156 -12.31 14.63 20.91
N MET A 157 -13.61 14.92 20.99
CA MET A 157 -14.65 13.91 20.78
C MET A 157 -14.58 13.28 19.39
N LEU A 158 -14.37 14.09 18.33
CA LEU A 158 -14.17 13.60 16.96
C LEU A 158 -12.91 12.75 16.84
N THR A 159 -11.79 13.18 17.46
CA THR A 159 -10.52 12.45 17.39
C THR A 159 -10.63 11.10 18.10
N THR A 160 -11.27 11.04 19.27
CA THR A 160 -11.50 9.79 20.00
C THR A 160 -12.36 8.83 19.20
N LEU A 161 -13.48 9.30 18.61
CA LEU A 161 -14.31 8.47 17.75
C LEU A 161 -13.55 8.00 16.49
N GLY A 162 -12.75 8.87 15.89
CA GLY A 162 -11.88 8.55 14.76
C GLY A 162 -10.88 7.45 15.09
N SER A 163 -10.20 7.55 16.23
CA SER A 163 -9.26 6.55 16.73
C SER A 163 -9.90 5.18 16.95
N HIS A 164 -11.12 5.14 17.50
CA HIS A 164 -11.84 3.88 17.69
C HIS A 164 -12.21 3.21 16.37
N ILE A 165 -12.74 3.97 15.41
CA ILE A 165 -13.10 3.42 14.10
C ILE A 165 -11.83 3.00 13.34
N ALA A 166 -10.75 3.78 13.42
CA ALA A 166 -9.45 3.45 12.85
C ALA A 166 -8.89 2.14 13.40
N LYS A 167 -8.97 1.94 14.71
CA LYS A 167 -8.51 0.70 15.36
C LYS A 167 -9.31 -0.51 14.89
N ASN A 168 -10.64 -0.37 14.79
CA ASN A 168 -11.50 -1.45 14.31
C ASN A 168 -11.21 -1.77 12.83
N ALA A 169 -11.10 -0.76 11.97
CA ALA A 169 -10.78 -0.94 10.56
C ALA A 169 -9.37 -1.54 10.36
N LYS A 170 -8.38 -1.15 11.18
CA LYS A 170 -7.05 -1.76 11.17
C LYS A 170 -7.10 -3.24 11.52
N SER A 171 -7.89 -3.62 12.52
CA SER A 171 -8.07 -5.03 12.90
C SER A 171 -8.66 -5.86 11.75
N GLU A 172 -9.68 -5.33 11.08
CA GLU A 172 -10.35 -5.97 9.93
C GLU A 172 -9.39 -6.09 8.72
N VAL A 173 -8.58 -5.06 8.46
CA VAL A 173 -7.56 -5.10 7.40
C VAL A 173 -6.46 -6.12 7.68
N GLU A 174 -5.99 -6.25 8.92
CA GLU A 174 -4.99 -7.25 9.29
C GLU A 174 -5.53 -8.68 9.15
N GLU A 175 -6.80 -8.91 9.52
CA GLU A 175 -7.46 -10.21 9.32
C GLU A 175 -7.58 -10.56 7.83
N ASN A 176 -8.01 -9.61 7.00
CA ASN A 176 -8.16 -9.85 5.57
C ASN A 176 -6.81 -9.95 4.85
N LYS A 177 -5.78 -9.21 5.30
CA LYS A 177 -4.40 -9.36 4.85
C LYS A 177 -3.87 -10.76 5.13
N ASN A 178 -4.11 -11.28 6.34
CA ASN A 178 -3.71 -12.65 6.69
C ASN A 178 -4.43 -13.70 5.81
N THR A 179 -5.71 -13.48 5.51
CA THR A 179 -6.47 -14.31 4.58
C THR A 179 -5.88 -14.28 3.17
N PHE A 180 -5.48 -13.11 2.66
CA PHE A 180 -4.81 -12.96 1.37
C PHE A 180 -3.45 -13.67 1.32
N LEU A 181 -2.64 -13.51 2.38
CA LEU A 181 -1.34 -14.20 2.49
C LEU A 181 -1.52 -15.72 2.58
N SER A 182 -2.55 -16.19 3.28
CA SER A 182 -2.89 -17.61 3.36
C SER A 182 -3.31 -18.17 2.00
N TRP A 183 -4.12 -17.43 1.23
CA TRP A 183 -4.45 -17.78 -0.15
C TRP A 183 -3.20 -17.84 -1.04
N MET A 184 -2.30 -16.86 -0.92
CA MET A 184 -1.04 -16.86 -1.67
C MET A 184 -0.21 -18.12 -1.38
N GLN A 185 -0.16 -18.56 -0.11
CA GLN A 185 0.52 -19.80 0.25
C GLN A 185 -0.18 -21.06 -0.27
N ALA A 186 -1.52 -21.09 -0.24
CA ALA A 186 -2.30 -22.27 -0.60
C ALA A 186 -2.44 -22.47 -2.12
N GLU A 187 -2.58 -21.39 -2.89
CA GLU A 187 -2.91 -21.43 -4.32
C GLU A 187 -1.77 -20.96 -5.22
N LEU A 188 -1.07 -19.88 -4.84
CA LEU A 188 -0.05 -19.28 -5.71
C LEU A 188 1.31 -20.00 -5.60
N LEU A 189 1.82 -20.20 -4.39
CA LEU A 189 3.15 -20.82 -4.19
C LEU A 189 3.29 -22.23 -4.76
N PRO A 190 2.31 -23.15 -4.59
CA PRO A 190 2.42 -24.50 -5.13
C PRO A 190 2.48 -24.50 -6.66
N LYS A 191 1.73 -23.59 -7.30
CA LYS A 191 1.72 -23.45 -8.76
C LYS A 191 3.03 -22.88 -9.29
N ILE A 192 3.60 -21.87 -8.64
CA ILE A 192 4.93 -21.34 -9.01
C ILE A 192 6.04 -22.37 -8.79
N SER A 193 6.02 -23.12 -7.68
CA SER A 193 7.01 -24.18 -7.40
C SER A 193 6.94 -25.34 -8.41
N SER A 194 5.71 -25.70 -8.82
CA SER A 194 5.48 -26.65 -9.91
C SER A 194 6.04 -26.14 -11.24
N ASP A 195 5.85 -24.86 -11.55
CA ASP A 195 6.36 -24.22 -12.76
C ASP A 195 7.90 -24.19 -12.80
N ILE A 196 8.57 -23.90 -11.66
CA ILE A 196 10.05 -23.95 -11.54
C ILE A 196 10.56 -25.38 -11.76
N SER A 197 9.89 -26.37 -11.20
CA SER A 197 10.26 -27.78 -11.37
C SER A 197 10.17 -28.18 -12.85
N GLY A 198 9.13 -27.72 -13.57
CA GLY A 198 8.99 -27.90 -15.01
C GLY A 198 10.11 -27.23 -15.82
N ALA A 199 10.47 -25.98 -15.47
CA ALA A 199 11.55 -25.25 -16.12
C ALA A 199 12.93 -25.90 -15.90
N LEU A 200 13.23 -26.40 -14.69
CA LEU A 200 14.47 -27.13 -14.38
C LEU A 200 14.58 -28.44 -15.15
N VAL A 201 13.46 -29.17 -15.27
CA VAL A 201 13.39 -30.40 -16.09
C VAL A 201 13.65 -30.06 -17.56
N GLN A 202 13.05 -28.99 -18.08
CA GLN A 202 13.26 -28.55 -19.46
C GLN A 202 14.71 -28.10 -19.71
N MET A 203 15.33 -27.40 -18.77
CA MET A 203 16.73 -26.99 -18.85
C MET A 203 17.67 -28.20 -18.83
N THR A 204 17.43 -29.17 -17.94
CA THR A 204 18.20 -30.42 -17.89
C THR A 204 18.08 -31.20 -19.20
N LYS A 205 16.87 -31.25 -19.76
CA LYS A 205 16.61 -31.88 -21.06
C LYS A 205 17.34 -31.17 -22.20
N ASN A 206 17.32 -29.83 -22.21
CA ASN A 206 18.04 -29.02 -23.19
C ASN A 206 19.56 -29.19 -23.07
N LEU A 207 20.11 -29.26 -21.85
CA LEU A 207 21.53 -29.53 -21.61
C LEU A 207 21.94 -30.93 -22.07
N SER A 208 21.12 -31.94 -21.80
CA SER A 208 21.35 -33.31 -22.29
C SER A 208 21.35 -33.35 -23.82
N ASN A 209 20.37 -32.70 -24.46
CA ASN A 209 20.31 -32.58 -25.92
C ASN A 209 21.49 -31.79 -26.50
N PHE A 210 21.87 -30.69 -25.86
CA PHE A 210 23.05 -29.91 -26.25
C PHE A 210 24.32 -30.75 -26.15
N ASN A 211 24.50 -31.48 -25.05
CA ASN A 211 25.65 -32.35 -24.84
C ASN A 211 25.72 -33.46 -25.90
N ASN A 212 24.58 -34.11 -26.19
CA ASN A 212 24.50 -35.13 -27.24
C ASN A 212 24.80 -34.56 -28.63
N THR A 213 24.26 -33.39 -28.95
CA THR A 213 24.49 -32.70 -30.23
C THR A 213 25.94 -32.26 -30.35
N PHE A 214 26.53 -31.75 -29.26
CA PHE A 214 27.93 -31.34 -29.21
C PHE A 214 28.89 -32.53 -29.39
N ALA A 215 28.58 -33.67 -28.75
CA ALA A 215 29.34 -34.90 -28.91
C ALA A 215 29.28 -35.43 -30.35
N GLN A 216 28.09 -35.43 -30.97
CA GLN A 216 27.91 -35.82 -32.38
C GLN A 216 28.70 -34.88 -33.31
N ASN A 217 28.54 -33.57 -33.16
CA ASN A 217 29.26 -32.58 -33.98
C ASN A 217 30.79 -32.73 -33.83
N THR A 218 31.29 -33.01 -32.63
CA THR A 218 32.72 -33.23 -32.38
C THR A 218 33.22 -34.50 -33.05
N GLN A 219 32.44 -35.59 -33.01
CA GLN A 219 32.79 -36.82 -33.72
C GLN A 219 32.81 -36.63 -35.24
N ASP A 220 31.85 -35.90 -35.79
CA ASP A 220 31.77 -35.65 -37.24
C ASP A 220 32.89 -34.71 -37.72
N LEU A 221 33.27 -33.72 -36.90
CA LEU A 221 34.46 -32.91 -37.16
C LEU A 221 35.73 -33.77 -37.17
N SER A 222 35.88 -34.67 -36.18
CA SER A 222 37.02 -35.60 -36.10
C SER A 222 37.10 -36.54 -37.31
N LYS A 223 35.95 -37.10 -37.75
CA LYS A 223 35.86 -37.90 -38.98
C LYS A 223 36.27 -37.10 -40.21
N THR A 224 35.82 -35.85 -40.31
CA THR A 224 36.14 -34.97 -41.45
C THR A 224 37.63 -34.64 -41.50
N LEU A 225 38.25 -34.32 -40.36
CA LEU A 225 39.69 -34.10 -40.24
C LEU A 225 40.48 -35.36 -40.63
N SER A 226 40.06 -36.51 -40.12
CA SER A 226 40.68 -37.80 -40.43
C SER A 226 40.60 -38.10 -41.93
N HIS A 227 39.44 -37.86 -42.54
CA HIS A 227 39.23 -38.03 -43.97
C HIS A 227 40.10 -37.07 -44.79
N MET A 228 40.21 -35.80 -44.39
CA MET A 228 41.09 -34.83 -45.06
C MET A 228 42.56 -35.23 -44.97
N LEU A 229 43.05 -35.65 -43.80
CA LEU A 229 44.42 -36.14 -43.63
C LEU A 229 44.69 -37.36 -44.52
N MET A 230 43.76 -38.31 -44.54
CA MET A 230 43.89 -39.53 -45.34
C MET A 230 43.88 -39.23 -46.85
N ASN A 231 43.05 -38.29 -47.30
CA ASN A 231 42.99 -37.87 -48.70
C ASN A 231 44.26 -37.08 -49.10
N HIS A 232 44.80 -36.27 -48.20
CA HIS A 232 46.03 -35.51 -48.45
C HIS A 232 47.27 -36.41 -48.54
N ILE A 233 47.32 -37.49 -47.76
CA ILE A 233 48.36 -38.53 -47.86
C ILE A 233 48.26 -39.28 -49.18
N LYS A 234 47.04 -39.65 -49.60
CA LYS A 234 46.80 -40.36 -50.87
C LYS A 234 47.22 -39.55 -52.10
N ASN A 235 46.96 -38.24 -52.10
CA ASN A 235 47.39 -37.34 -53.18
C ASN A 235 48.91 -37.08 -53.23
N LYS A 236 49.68 -37.40 -52.18
CA LYS A 236 51.14 -37.29 -52.19
C LYS A 236 51.85 -38.57 -52.67
N GLN A 237 51.13 -39.69 -52.80
CA GLN A 237 51.68 -40.98 -53.24
C GLN A 237 51.43 -41.31 -54.72
N ASN A 238 50.71 -40.45 -55.43
CA ASN A 238 50.58 -40.44 -56.89
C ASN A 238 51.39 -39.28 -57.47
#